data_AF-A0A8S3IQA5-F1
#
_entry.id   AF-A0A8S3IQA5-F1
#
_cell.length_a   1.000
_cell.length_b   1.000
_cell.length_c   1.000
_cell.angle_alpha   90.00
_cell.angle_beta   90.00
_cell.angle_gamma   90.00
#
_symmetry.space_group_name_H-M   'P 1'
#
loop_
_entity.id
_entity.type
_entity.pdbx_description
1 polymer ?
#
loop_
_entity_poly.entity_id
_entity_poly.type
_entity_poly.pdbx_seq_one_letter_code
_entity_poly.pdbx_strand_id
1 'polypeptide(L)'
;MGCLLWHHCLIAIHRLIVVVYPSLLRRMSIRTYIIVSLVITRILPILCCIPSFLTDSIAYSSQALRCSMYNKFQIYINITILILLPNVIIIFCFVGIFFHVLRATHVSGRRNNTRVSTSHSLRREIRITKMFAVLFTLFFLGYHPYGF
;
A
#
# COMPACT_ATOMS: atom_id res chain seq x y z
N MET A 1 -3.97 13.40 1.43
CA MET A 1 -4.34 12.12 0.76
C MET A 1 -3.14 11.21 0.52
N GLY A 2 -2.05 11.69 -0.09
CA GLY A 2 -0.87 10.85 -0.36
C GLY A 2 -0.35 10.05 0.84
N CYS A 3 -0.22 10.67 2.02
CA CYS A 3 0.21 9.95 3.24
C CYS A 3 -0.67 8.73 3.57
N LEU A 4 -1.99 8.83 3.36
CA LEU A 4 -2.92 7.75 3.72
C LEU A 4 -2.77 6.54 2.78
N LEU A 5 -2.52 6.78 1.48
CA LEU A 5 -2.19 5.74 0.50
C LEU A 5 -0.84 5.09 0.79
N TRP A 6 0.16 5.88 1.17
CA TRP A 6 1.47 5.36 1.59
C TRP A 6 1.39 4.49 2.84
N HIS A 7 0.53 4.86 3.80
CA HIS A 7 0.25 4.02 4.97
C HIS A 7 -0.44 2.71 4.59
N HIS A 8 -1.40 2.73 3.68
CA HIS A 8 -2.04 1.51 3.17
C HIS A 8 -1.05 0.62 2.42
N CYS A 9 -0.16 1.23 1.63
CA CYS A 9 0.93 0.55 0.94
C CYS A 9 1.86 -0.16 1.94
N LEU A 10 2.27 0.52 3.01
CA LEU A 10 3.12 -0.05 4.05
C LEU A 10 2.45 -1.24 4.75
N ILE A 11 1.16 -1.13 5.06
CA ILE A 11 0.39 -2.24 5.65
C ILE A 11 0.34 -3.44 4.70
N ALA A 12 0.13 -3.21 3.39
CA ALA A 12 0.12 -4.25 2.39
C ALA A 12 1.48 -4.95 2.26
N ILE A 13 2.58 -4.19 2.24
CA ILE A 13 3.94 -4.75 2.17
C ILE A 13 4.26 -5.54 3.44
N HIS A 14 3.94 -5.02 4.62
CA HIS A 14 4.15 -5.73 5.87
C HIS A 14 3.42 -7.08 5.85
N ARG A 15 2.18 -7.12 5.36
CA ARG A 15 1.41 -8.37 5.21
C ARG A 15 2.02 -9.31 4.18
N LEU A 16 2.50 -8.79 3.05
CA LEU A 16 3.20 -9.59 2.04
C LEU A 16 4.43 -10.28 2.65
N ILE A 17 5.25 -9.55 3.41
CA ILE A 17 6.46 -10.09 4.04
C ILE A 17 6.12 -11.18 5.05
N VAL A 18 5.13 -10.93 5.92
CA VAL A 18 4.70 -11.90 6.94
C VAL A 18 4.15 -13.18 6.31
N VAL A 19 3.35 -13.06 5.25
CA VAL A 19 2.66 -14.21 4.63
C VAL A 19 3.54 -14.96 3.64
N VAL A 20 4.29 -14.26 2.78
CA VAL A 20 5.03 -14.85 1.65
C VAL A 20 6.49 -15.17 2.01
N TYR A 21 7.11 -14.35 2.85
CA TYR A 21 8.54 -14.47 3.16
C TYR A 21 8.84 -14.60 4.67
N PRO A 22 8.30 -15.63 5.35
CA PRO A 22 8.56 -15.85 6.78
C PRO A 22 10.06 -16.09 7.08
N SER A 23 10.83 -16.59 6.11
CA SER A 23 12.28 -16.80 6.23
C SER A 23 13.09 -15.49 6.21
N LEU A 24 12.67 -14.49 5.44
CA LEU A 24 13.28 -13.15 5.44
C LEU A 24 13.01 -12.44 6.77
N LEU A 25 11.80 -12.60 7.31
CA LEU A 25 11.42 -12.03 8.60
C LEU A 25 12.30 -12.54 9.74
N ARG A 26 12.74 -13.80 9.68
CA ARG A 26 13.64 -14.38 10.69
C ARG A 26 15.06 -13.83 10.61
N ARG A 27 15.48 -13.32 9.45
CA ARG A 27 16.84 -12.84 9.20
C ARG A 27 16.99 -11.32 9.38
N MET A 28 15.91 -10.55 9.22
CA MET A 28 15.89 -9.10 9.43
C MET A 28 15.15 -8.72 10.71
N SER A 29 15.67 -7.71 11.41
CA SER A 29 14.97 -7.03 12.51
C SER A 29 13.68 -6.39 11.99
N ILE A 30 12.53 -6.98 12.32
CA ILE A 30 11.20 -6.46 11.94
C ILE A 30 10.99 -5.02 12.39
N ARG A 31 11.55 -4.64 13.56
CA ARG A 31 11.44 -3.30 14.11
C ARG A 31 12.14 -2.27 13.24
N THR A 32 13.36 -2.56 12.79
CA THR A 32 14.14 -1.65 11.94
C THR A 32 13.47 -1.46 10.59
N TYR A 33 12.96 -2.53 9.98
CA TYR A 33 12.23 -2.47 8.71
C TYR A 33 10.97 -1.59 8.80
N ILE A 34 10.16 -1.79 9.84
CA ILE A 34 8.94 -1.01 10.07
C ILE A 34 9.27 0.46 10.29
N ILE A 35 10.30 0.78 11.10
CA ILE A 35 10.70 2.16 11.38
C ILE A 35 11.20 2.84 10.10
N VAL A 36 12.09 2.19 9.33
CA VAL A 36 12.61 2.76 8.07
C VAL A 36 11.47 3.00 7.08
N SER A 37 10.54 2.05 6.95
CA SER A 37 9.39 2.19 6.06
C SER A 37 8.43 3.31 6.53
N LEU A 38 8.19 3.45 7.84
CA LEU A 38 7.38 4.54 8.41
C LEU A 38 8.00 5.91 8.20
N VAL A 39 9.32 6.00 8.32
CA VAL A 39 10.07 7.24 8.09
C VAL A 39 10.00 7.62 6.61
N ILE A 40 10.27 6.67 5.70
CA ILE A 40 10.18 6.90 4.26
C ILE A 40 8.78 7.34 3.83
N THR A 41 7.73 6.67 4.33
CA THR A 41 6.32 7.02 4.01
C THR A 41 5.88 8.39 4.51
N ARG A 42 6.61 9.00 5.46
CA ARG A 42 6.36 10.36 5.94
C ARG A 42 7.23 11.40 5.25
N ILE A 43 8.51 11.08 5.03
CA ILE A 43 9.46 11.98 4.39
C ILE A 43 9.12 12.18 2.91
N LEU A 44 8.67 11.13 2.21
CA LEU A 44 8.41 11.17 0.77
C LEU A 44 7.23 12.11 0.41
N PRO A 45 6.07 12.09 1.11
CA PRO A 45 5.03 13.09 0.91
C PRO A 45 5.46 14.51 1.28
N ILE A 46 6.28 14.68 2.32
CA ILE A 46 6.79 15.99 2.72
C ILE A 46 7.70 16.55 1.62
N LEU A 47 8.61 15.74 1.08
CA LEU A 47 9.46 16.10 -0.05
C LEU A 47 8.67 16.52 -1.28
N CYS A 48 7.55 15.85 -1.59
CA CYS A 48 6.67 16.25 -2.69
C CYS A 48 5.90 17.56 -2.41
N CYS A 49 5.63 17.87 -1.14
CA CYS A 49 4.99 19.13 -0.76
C CYS A 49 5.94 20.33 -0.81
N ILE A 50 7.22 20.17 -0.46
CA ILE A 50 8.23 21.26 -0.45
C ILE A 50 8.26 22.08 -1.76
N PRO A 51 8.42 21.49 -2.95
CA PRO A 51 8.48 22.27 -4.18
C PRO A 51 7.18 23.04 -4.40
N SER A 52 6.04 22.53 -3.90
CA SER A 52 4.74 23.18 -4.07
C SER A 52 4.60 24.46 -3.25
N PHE A 53 5.36 24.60 -2.16
CA PHE A 53 5.46 25.84 -1.39
C PHE A 53 6.49 26.82 -1.97
N LEU A 54 7.57 26.31 -2.60
CA LEU A 54 8.61 27.17 -3.18
C LEU A 54 8.21 27.83 -4.51
N THR A 55 7.21 27.31 -5.23
CA THR A 55 6.83 27.83 -6.56
C THR A 55 5.61 28.77 -6.57
N ASP A 56 5.12 29.23 -5.40
CA ASP A 56 3.92 30.09 -5.27
C ASP A 56 2.74 29.64 -6.14
N SER A 57 2.59 28.33 -6.28
CA SER A 57 1.73 27.69 -7.27
C SER A 57 0.28 27.48 -6.79
N ILE A 58 -0.10 28.07 -5.65
CA ILE A 58 -1.39 27.89 -5.00
C ILE A 58 -2.30 29.08 -5.34
N ALA A 59 -3.25 28.88 -6.24
CA ALA A 59 -4.24 29.88 -6.61
C ALA A 59 -5.66 29.42 -6.24
N TYR A 60 -6.54 30.36 -5.92
CA TYR A 60 -7.94 30.05 -5.65
C TYR A 60 -8.66 29.71 -6.96
N SER A 61 -9.20 28.49 -7.07
CA SER A 61 -10.02 28.09 -8.21
C SER A 61 -11.50 28.24 -7.88
N SER A 62 -12.18 29.14 -8.61
CA SER A 62 -13.62 29.38 -8.47
C SER A 62 -14.48 28.21 -8.95
N GLN A 63 -13.97 27.36 -9.84
CA GLN A 63 -14.69 26.17 -10.33
C GLN A 63 -14.77 25.06 -9.28
N ALA A 64 -13.80 24.99 -8.37
CA ALA A 64 -13.73 23.95 -7.33
C ALA A 64 -14.04 24.47 -5.92
N LEU A 65 -14.26 25.79 -5.75
CA LEU A 65 -14.38 26.49 -4.45
C LEU A 65 -13.21 26.15 -3.51
N ARG A 66 -12.01 25.92 -4.08
CA ARG A 66 -10.84 25.39 -3.38
C ARG A 66 -9.55 26.02 -3.91
N CYS A 67 -8.57 26.19 -3.03
CA CYS A 67 -7.20 26.52 -3.45
C CYS A 67 -6.60 25.30 -4.16
N SER A 68 -6.21 25.47 -5.42
CA SER A 68 -5.65 24.42 -6.26
C SER A 68 -4.28 24.83 -6.77
N MET A 69 -3.43 23.83 -6.97
CA MET A 69 -2.16 24.00 -7.67
C MET A 69 -2.46 24.38 -9.13
N TYR A 70 -1.88 25.47 -9.63
CA TYR A 70 -2.03 25.87 -11.04
C TYR A 70 -1.02 25.16 -11.95
N ASN A 71 0.12 24.75 -11.38
CA ASN A 71 1.22 24.21 -12.16
C ASN A 71 0.97 22.75 -12.59
N LYS A 72 0.64 22.54 -13.87
CA LYS A 72 0.29 21.23 -14.44
C LYS A 72 1.36 20.15 -14.22
N PHE A 73 2.64 20.53 -14.31
CA PHE A 73 3.75 19.59 -14.14
C PHE A 73 3.83 19.05 -12.70
N GLN A 74 3.62 19.92 -11.73
CA GLN A 74 3.65 19.56 -10.31
C GLN A 74 2.43 18.74 -9.89
N ILE A 75 1.27 19.03 -10.48
CA ILE A 75 0.06 18.19 -10.35
C ILE A 75 0.36 16.78 -10.87
N TYR A 76 0.96 16.66 -12.05
CA TYR A 76 1.27 15.36 -12.65
C TYR A 76 2.27 14.54 -11.81
N ILE A 77 3.33 15.18 -11.30
CA ILE A 77 4.30 14.53 -10.40
C ILE A 77 3.61 14.08 -9.11
N ASN A 78 2.80 14.95 -8.50
CA ASN A 78 2.09 14.61 -7.27
C ASN A 78 1.11 13.47 -7.48
N ILE A 79 0.33 13.46 -8.57
CA ILE A 79 -0.57 12.35 -8.89
C ILE A 79 0.21 11.06 -9.10
N THR A 80 1.29 11.10 -9.87
CA THR A 80 2.07 9.90 -10.19
C THR A 80 2.73 9.31 -8.94
N ILE A 81 3.40 10.13 -8.12
CA ILE A 81 4.17 9.65 -6.96
C ILE A 81 3.27 9.34 -5.75
N LEU A 82 2.25 10.16 -5.49
CA LEU A 82 1.42 10.02 -4.28
C LEU A 82 0.22 9.10 -4.47
N ILE A 83 -0.21 8.85 -5.72
CA ILE A 83 -1.40 8.05 -6.03
C ILE A 83 -1.03 6.83 -6.87
N LEU A 84 -0.46 7.01 -8.06
CA LEU A 84 -0.22 5.89 -8.98
C LEU A 84 0.77 4.87 -8.41
N LEU A 85 1.91 5.34 -7.91
CA LEU A 85 2.98 4.51 -7.38
C LEU A 85 2.56 3.62 -6.19
N PRO A 86 1.96 4.14 -5.10
CA PRO A 86 1.51 3.30 -4.00
C PRO A 86 0.40 2.32 -4.43
N ASN A 87 -0.49 2.71 -5.36
CA ASN A 87 -1.53 1.81 -5.88
C ASN A 87 -0.93 0.60 -6.62
N VAL A 88 0.07 0.82 -7.49
CA VAL A 88 0.75 -0.27 -8.22
C VAL A 88 1.44 -1.22 -7.25
N ILE A 89 2.12 -0.69 -6.22
CA ILE A 89 2.78 -1.51 -5.20
C ILE A 89 1.75 -2.36 -4.43
N ILE A 90 0.61 -1.78 -4.05
CA ILE A 90 -0.46 -2.51 -3.35
C ILE A 90 -1.00 -3.65 -4.20
N ILE A 91 -1.28 -3.41 -5.48
CA ILE A 91 -1.74 -4.44 -6.42
C ILE A 91 -0.72 -5.58 -6.50
N PHE A 92 0.56 -5.25 -6.67
CA PHE A 92 1.62 -6.25 -6.71
C PHE A 92 1.70 -7.08 -5.42
N CYS A 93 1.54 -6.43 -4.26
CA CYS A 93 1.51 -7.10 -2.96
C CYS A 93 0.34 -8.08 -2.86
N PHE A 94 -0.87 -7.69 -3.27
CA PHE A 94 -2.03 -8.57 -3.22
C PHE A 94 -1.92 -9.76 -4.18
N VAL A 95 -1.38 -9.53 -5.39
CA VAL A 95 -1.11 -10.60 -6.36
C VAL A 95 -0.12 -11.62 -5.78
N GLY A 96 0.97 -11.15 -5.14
CA GLY A 96 1.94 -12.03 -4.48
C GLY A 96 1.32 -12.88 -3.36
N ILE A 97 0.45 -12.29 -2.54
CA ILE A 97 -0.27 -13.02 -1.50
C ILE A 97 -1.20 -14.08 -2.12
N PHE A 98 -1.91 -13.73 -3.19
CA PHE A 98 -2.82 -14.64 -3.88
C PHE A 98 -2.10 -15.87 -4.44
N PHE A 99 -0.96 -15.67 -5.12
CA PHE A 99 -0.13 -16.77 -5.61
C PHE A 99 0.39 -17.67 -4.48
N HIS A 100 0.80 -17.08 -3.36
CA HIS A 100 1.27 -17.87 -2.22
C HIS A 100 0.16 -18.74 -1.61
N VAL A 101 -1.05 -18.18 -1.47
CA VAL A 101 -2.22 -18.92 -0.97
C VAL A 101 -2.63 -20.03 -1.93
N LEU A 102 -2.69 -19.76 -3.24
CA LEU A 102 -3.00 -20.77 -4.24
C LEU A 102 -1.99 -21.92 -4.20
N ARG A 103 -0.69 -21.61 -4.16
CA ARG A 103 0.37 -22.63 -4.08
C ARG A 103 0.26 -23.45 -2.79
N ALA A 104 -0.02 -22.81 -1.65
CA ALA A 104 -0.20 -23.49 -0.37
C ALA A 104 -1.42 -24.43 -0.36
N THR A 105 -2.52 -24.04 -1.01
CA THR A 105 -3.72 -24.88 -1.18
C THR A 105 -3.45 -26.08 -2.08
N HIS A 106 -2.81 -25.88 -3.24
CA HIS A 106 -2.45 -26.97 -4.15
C HIS A 106 -1.50 -27.99 -3.52
N VAL A 107 -0.52 -27.54 -2.72
CA VAL A 107 0.43 -28.44 -2.04
C VAL A 107 -0.20 -29.13 -0.82
N SER A 108 -1.12 -28.47 -0.10
CA SER A 108 -1.79 -29.04 1.07
C SER A 108 -2.78 -30.16 0.72
N GLY A 109 -3.37 -30.16 -0.47
CA GLY A 109 -4.26 -31.24 -0.93
C GLY A 109 -3.59 -32.63 -1.02
N ARG A 110 -2.25 -32.71 -0.91
CA ARG A 110 -1.48 -33.96 -1.06
C ARG A 110 -0.79 -34.45 0.22
N ARG A 111 -0.83 -33.71 1.33
CA ARG A 111 -0.06 -34.08 2.55
C ARG A 111 -0.80 -33.79 3.85
N ASN A 112 -1.76 -34.66 4.18
CA ASN A 112 -2.27 -34.80 5.55
C ASN A 112 -1.14 -35.30 6.47
N ASN A 113 -0.76 -34.54 7.50
CA ASN A 113 -0.87 -35.03 8.91
C ASN A 113 -0.32 -34.14 10.04
N THR A 114 0.31 -32.96 9.85
CA THR A 114 1.01 -32.32 11.01
C THR A 114 0.93 -30.79 11.16
N ARG A 115 0.00 -30.06 10.51
CA ARG A 115 -0.03 -28.57 10.56
C ARG A 115 -1.30 -27.91 11.13
N VAL A 116 -1.92 -28.52 12.15
CA VAL A 116 -3.17 -27.99 12.72
C VAL A 116 -2.98 -26.60 13.38
N SER A 117 -1.86 -26.37 14.07
CA SER A 117 -1.59 -25.11 14.80
C SER A 117 -1.23 -23.91 13.91
N THR A 118 -0.37 -24.10 12.89
CA THR A 118 0.02 -23.03 11.95
C THR A 118 -1.13 -22.55 11.07
N SER A 119 -2.13 -23.40 10.83
CA SER A 119 -3.29 -23.06 10.01
C SER A 119 -4.17 -21.96 10.62
N HIS A 120 -4.25 -21.85 11.95
CA HIS A 120 -5.16 -20.90 12.60
C HIS A 120 -4.61 -19.47 12.57
N SER A 121 -3.30 -19.29 12.81
CA SER A 121 -2.64 -17.98 12.65
C SER A 121 -2.67 -17.53 11.19
N LEU A 122 -2.36 -18.42 10.24
CA LEU A 122 -2.44 -18.14 8.81
C LEU A 122 -3.86 -17.80 8.35
N ARG A 123 -4.89 -18.53 8.82
CA ARG A 123 -6.31 -18.23 8.50
C ARG A 123 -6.71 -16.84 9.01
N ARG A 124 -6.24 -16.45 10.20
CA ARG A 124 -6.48 -15.11 10.74
C ARG A 124 -5.80 -14.05 9.89
N GLU A 125 -4.54 -14.24 9.53
CA GLU A 125 -3.79 -13.31 8.67
C GLU A 125 -4.43 -13.16 7.28
N ILE A 126 -4.80 -14.27 6.63
CA ILE A 126 -5.50 -14.28 5.33
C ILE A 126 -6.84 -13.56 5.42
N ARG A 127 -7.63 -13.80 6.48
CA ARG A 127 -8.92 -13.11 6.69
C ARG A 127 -8.72 -11.60 6.75
N ILE A 128 -7.71 -11.14 7.50
CA ILE A 128 -7.46 -9.70 7.61
C ILE A 128 -6.92 -9.12 6.30
N THR A 129 -6.08 -9.86 5.55
CA THR A 129 -5.66 -9.44 4.20
C THR A 129 -6.85 -9.32 3.25
N LYS A 130 -7.85 -10.21 3.33
CA LYS A 130 -9.08 -10.11 2.56
C LYS A 130 -9.86 -8.83 2.90
N MET A 131 -9.97 -8.50 4.19
CA MET A 131 -10.61 -7.25 4.62
C MET A 131 -9.87 -6.04 4.04
N PHE A 132 -8.53 -6.05 4.07
CA PHE A 132 -7.72 -4.95 3.54
C PHE A 132 -7.82 -4.82 2.01
N ALA A 133 -7.94 -5.94 1.29
CA ALA A 133 -8.16 -5.95 -0.15
C ALA A 133 -9.50 -5.30 -0.51
N VAL A 134 -10.58 -5.63 0.21
CA VAL A 134 -11.89 -4.99 -0.01
C VAL A 134 -11.83 -3.48 0.24
N LEU A 135 -11.16 -3.06 1.31
CA LEU A 135 -10.96 -1.63 1.59
C LEU A 135 -10.20 -0.93 0.46
N PHE A 136 -9.15 -1.55 -0.07
CA PHE A 136 -8.39 -1.01 -1.20
C PHE A 136 -9.24 -0.93 -2.46
N THR A 137 -10.03 -1.95 -2.79
CA THR A 137 -10.92 -1.95 -3.94
C THR A 137 -11.98 -0.86 -3.85
N LEU A 138 -12.58 -0.66 -2.66
CA LEU A 138 -13.52 0.43 -2.40
C LEU A 138 -12.85 1.80 -2.57
N PHE A 139 -11.63 1.95 -2.05
CA PHE A 139 -10.86 3.19 -2.20
C PHE A 139 -10.54 3.46 -3.67
N PHE A 140 -10.14 2.44 -4.43
CA PHE A 140 -9.82 2.56 -5.85
C PHE A 140 -11.05 2.92 -6.68
N LEU A 141 -12.17 2.20 -6.52
CA LEU A 141 -13.44 2.48 -7.22
C LEU A 141 -14.03 3.84 -6.85
N GLY A 142 -13.96 4.21 -5.58
CA GLY A 142 -14.46 5.50 -5.11
C GLY A 142 -13.59 6.68 -5.55
N TYR A 143 -12.29 6.47 -5.76
CA TYR A 143 -11.35 7.56 -6.04
C TYR A 143 -11.00 7.72 -7.52
N HIS A 144 -11.02 6.65 -8.31
CA HIS A 144 -10.77 6.71 -9.75
C HIS A 144 -11.63 7.75 -10.50
N PRO A 145 -12.92 7.97 -10.17
CA PRO A 145 -13.72 9.01 -10.83
C PRO A 145 -13.42 10.44 -10.33
N TYR A 146 -12.71 10.62 -9.21
CA TYR A 146 -12.31 11.93 -8.70
C TYR A 146 -10.88 12.32 -9.06
N GLY A 147 -10.09 11.38 -9.61
CA GLY A 147 -8.71 11.60 -10.05
C GLY A 147 -8.58 12.08 -11.50
N PHE A 148 -9.70 12.18 -12.23
CA PHE A 148 -9.83 12.66 -13.60
C PHE A 148 -10.79 13.84 -13.68
#